data_AF-A0A0N4WQX5-F1
#
_entry.id   AF-A0A0N4WQX5-F1
#
_cell.length_a   1.000
_cell.length_b   1.000
_cell.length_c   1.000
_cell.angle_alpha   90.00
_cell.angle_beta   90.00
_cell.angle_gamma   90.00
#
_symmetry.space_group_name_H-M   'P 1'
#
loop_
_entity.id
_entity.type
_entity.pdbx_description
1 polymer ?
#
loop_
_entity_poly.entity_id
_entity_poly.type
_entity_poly.pdbx_seq_one_letter_code
_entity_poly.pdbx_strand_id
1 'polypeptide(L)'
;MTCLVWTRDRNTYKEAFRTASLQRRLMQGDSTDIREWGIHRSRRNKAMKIWMALRLNGLEGFRYHLNNAVEMCVYFESLVATHPLLKIFSRKLAIFTFFYEEPGSSKEENNLYTENLCQFINQSHKLYVTHTKKHSMPAS
;
A
#
# COMPACT_ATOMS: atom_id res chain seq x y z
N MET A 1 -6.08 9.11 -2.81
CA MET A 1 -6.14 7.87 -2.00
C MET A 1 -7.57 7.67 -1.47
N THR A 2 -8.15 6.48 -1.68
CA THR A 2 -9.47 6.08 -1.15
C THR A 2 -9.23 4.92 -0.17
N CYS A 3 -9.72 5.06 1.06
CA CYS A 3 -9.60 4.05 2.12
C CYS A 3 -11.01 3.67 2.59
N LEU A 4 -11.20 2.40 2.93
CA LEU A 4 -12.42 1.85 3.50
C LEU A 4 -12.09 1.33 4.89
N VAL A 5 -12.92 1.68 5.87
CA VAL A 5 -12.88 1.09 7.21
C VAL A 5 -14.13 0.23 7.36
N TRP A 6 -13.94 -1.02 7.77
CA TRP A 6 -15.02 -1.95 8.08
C TRP A 6 -14.91 -2.35 9.55
N THR A 7 -16.03 -2.29 10.27
CA THR A 7 -16.12 -2.62 11.69
C THR A 7 -17.14 -3.74 11.88
N ARG A 8 -16.86 -4.64 12.82
CA ARG A 8 -17.79 -5.70 13.21
C ARG A 8 -18.97 -5.15 14.02
N ASP A 9 -18.70 -4.27 14.99
CA ASP A 9 -19.73 -3.58 15.76
C ASP A 9 -19.93 -2.17 15.20
N ARG A 10 -21.09 -1.98 14.58
CA ARG A 10 -21.51 -0.70 14.02
C ARG A 10 -21.75 0.36 15.11
N ASN A 11 -22.38 -0.03 16.22
CA ASN A 11 -22.85 0.92 17.21
C ASN A 11 -21.67 1.48 18.01
N THR A 12 -20.73 0.63 18.42
CA THR A 12 -19.51 1.08 19.11
C THR A 12 -18.72 2.10 18.28
N TYR A 13 -18.54 1.82 16.99
CA TYR A 13 -17.81 2.73 16.10
C TYR A 13 -18.55 4.05 15.90
N LYS A 14 -19.88 3.98 15.74
CA LYS A 14 -20.72 5.15 15.52
C LYS A 14 -20.76 6.08 16.74
N GLU A 15 -20.89 5.52 17.94
CA GLU A 15 -20.91 6.29 19.20
C GLU A 15 -19.61 7.08 19.41
N ALA A 16 -18.46 6.54 18.99
CA ALA A 16 -17.17 7.24 19.09
C ALA A 16 -17.11 8.58 18.31
N PHE A 17 -17.93 8.75 17.26
CA PHE A 17 -17.98 9.98 16.45
C PHE A 17 -19.28 10.77 16.65
N ARG A 18 -20.17 10.30 17.53
CA ARG A 18 -21.47 10.94 17.77
C ARG A 18 -21.27 12.21 18.60
N THR A 19 -21.77 13.35 18.10
CA THR A 19 -21.73 14.64 18.81
C THR A 19 -23.13 15.04 19.27
N ALA A 20 -23.28 15.50 20.52
CA ALA A 20 -24.56 15.83 21.16
C ALA A 20 -25.45 16.84 20.37
N SER A 21 -24.84 17.72 19.55
CA SER A 21 -25.57 18.70 18.72
C SER A 21 -26.38 18.09 17.58
N LEU A 22 -26.15 16.82 17.20
CA LEU A 22 -26.87 16.14 16.12
C LEU A 22 -28.14 15.40 16.59
N GLN A 23 -28.33 15.26 17.89
CA GLN A 23 -29.45 14.52 18.49
C GLN A 23 -30.82 15.11 18.10
N ARG A 24 -30.86 16.41 17.76
CA ARG A 24 -32.10 17.13 17.41
C ARG A 24 -32.68 16.78 16.03
N ARG A 25 -31.93 16.13 15.13
CA ARG A 25 -32.38 15.87 13.75
C ARG A 25 -32.88 14.42 13.52
N LEU A 26 -32.72 13.53 14.50
CA LEU A 26 -33.10 12.11 14.40
C LEU A 26 -34.60 11.84 14.57
N MET A 27 -35.43 12.87 14.80
CA MET A 27 -36.90 12.73 14.83
C MET A 27 -37.53 12.60 13.44
N GLN A 28 -36.73 12.56 12.36
CA GLN A 28 -37.21 12.34 11.00
C GLN A 28 -36.43 11.20 10.32
N GLY A 29 -36.98 9.99 10.43
CA GLY A 29 -36.74 8.88 9.51
C GLY A 29 -35.49 8.04 9.76
N ASP A 30 -35.63 6.76 9.45
CA ASP A 30 -34.69 5.64 9.64
C ASP A 30 -33.46 5.70 8.70
N SER A 31 -32.95 6.90 8.43
CA SER A 31 -31.85 7.13 7.49
C SER A 31 -30.49 7.10 8.22
N THR A 32 -29.55 6.34 7.66
CA THR A 32 -28.19 6.29 8.22
C THR A 32 -27.46 7.60 7.92
N ASP A 33 -27.23 8.41 8.96
CA ASP A 33 -26.41 9.60 8.83
C ASP A 33 -24.92 9.22 8.70
N ILE A 34 -24.40 9.40 7.50
CA ILE A 34 -23.02 9.10 7.15
C ILE A 34 -21.98 9.97 7.88
N ARG A 35 -22.40 11.07 8.51
CA ARG A 35 -21.52 11.98 9.28
C ARG A 35 -21.11 11.37 10.62
N GLU A 36 -21.89 10.42 11.13
CA GLU A 36 -21.65 9.74 12.41
C GLU A 36 -20.61 8.60 12.29
N TRP A 37 -19.91 8.51 11.14
CA TRP A 37 -18.96 7.44 10.82
C TRP A 37 -17.52 7.95 10.64
N GLY A 38 -17.22 9.15 11.13
CA GLY A 38 -15.88 9.69 11.08
C GLY A 38 -15.83 11.16 11.48
N ILE A 39 -14.61 11.70 11.51
CA ILE A 39 -14.33 13.05 12.02
C ILE A 39 -14.92 14.14 11.10
N HIS A 40 -14.99 13.89 9.80
CA HIS A 40 -15.39 14.89 8.82
C HIS A 40 -16.91 15.03 8.68
N ARG A 41 -17.42 16.25 8.85
CA ARG A 41 -18.86 16.57 8.66
C ARG A 41 -19.32 16.60 7.21
N SER A 42 -18.43 16.92 6.28
CA SER A 42 -18.65 16.84 4.83
C SER A 42 -17.58 15.95 4.21
N ARG A 43 -17.95 15.12 3.24
CA ARG A 43 -17.04 14.20 2.56
C ARG A 43 -17.39 14.07 1.08
N ARG A 44 -16.36 13.97 0.23
CA ARG A 44 -16.53 13.70 -1.20
C ARG A 44 -17.15 12.31 -1.40
N ASN A 45 -17.98 12.15 -2.44
CA ASN A 45 -18.57 10.85 -2.80
C ASN A 45 -17.53 9.92 -3.46
N LYS A 46 -16.60 9.36 -2.65
CA LYS A 46 -15.59 8.40 -3.12
C LYS A 46 -16.19 7.03 -3.47
N ALA A 47 -17.40 6.74 -2.98
CA ALA A 47 -18.08 5.47 -3.24
C ALA A 47 -18.43 5.31 -4.72
N MET A 48 -18.82 6.40 -5.40
CA MET A 48 -19.11 6.36 -6.84
C MET A 48 -17.89 5.89 -7.66
N LYS A 49 -16.68 6.35 -7.32
CA LYS A 49 -15.45 5.91 -8.01
C LYS A 49 -15.20 4.41 -7.81
N ILE A 50 -15.39 3.90 -6.59
CA ILE A 50 -15.23 2.47 -6.30
C ILE A 50 -16.30 1.65 -7.04
N TRP A 51 -17.56 2.07 -6.95
CA TRP A 51 -18.69 1.39 -7.60
C TRP A 51 -18.50 1.33 -9.12
N MET A 52 -18.10 2.44 -9.75
CA MET A 52 -17.85 2.48 -11.19
C MET A 52 -16.68 1.56 -11.58
N ALA A 53 -15.59 1.56 -10.79
CA ALA A 53 -14.46 0.66 -11.05
C ALA A 53 -14.84 -0.82 -10.95
N LEU A 54 -15.66 -1.19 -9.95
CA LEU A 54 -16.23 -2.54 -9.80
C LEU A 54 -17.15 -2.92 -10.95
N ARG A 55 -18.02 -2.00 -11.38
CA ARG A 55 -18.95 -2.25 -12.50
C ARG A 55 -18.25 -2.39 -13.84
N LEU A 56 -17.24 -1.57 -14.11
CA LEU A 56 -16.53 -1.58 -15.39
C LEU A 56 -15.57 -2.77 -15.54
N ASN A 57 -14.85 -3.13 -14.48
CA ASN A 57 -13.83 -4.19 -14.57
C ASN A 57 -14.34 -5.57 -14.12
N GLY A 58 -15.42 -5.60 -13.32
CA GLY A 58 -15.88 -6.83 -12.68
C GLY A 58 -14.83 -7.43 -11.73
N LEU A 59 -15.16 -8.55 -11.09
CA LEU A 59 -14.22 -9.23 -10.19
C LEU A 59 -12.99 -9.76 -10.95
N GLU A 60 -13.21 -10.33 -12.13
CA GLU A 60 -12.15 -10.95 -12.93
C GLU A 60 -11.12 -9.92 -13.44
N GLY A 61 -11.54 -8.69 -13.79
CA GLY A 61 -10.60 -7.63 -14.17
C GLY A 61 -9.67 -7.25 -13.02
N PHE A 62 -10.18 -7.14 -11.78
CA PHE A 62 -9.32 -6.88 -10.63
C PHE A 62 -8.35 -8.03 -10.33
N ARG A 63 -8.81 -9.28 -10.43
CA ARG A 63 -7.95 -10.46 -10.23
C ARG A 63 -6.86 -10.51 -11.28
N TYR A 64 -7.20 -10.26 -12.54
CA TYR A 64 -6.24 -10.16 -13.64
C TYR A 64 -5.17 -9.10 -13.36
N HIS A 65 -5.56 -7.87 -13.05
CA HIS A 65 -4.59 -6.79 -12.78
C HIS A 65 -3.69 -7.08 -11.57
N LEU A 66 -4.24 -7.67 -10.51
CA LEU A 66 -3.47 -8.05 -9.33
C LEU A 66 -2.47 -9.17 -9.64
N ASN A 67 -2.91 -10.22 -10.32
CA ASN A 67 -2.05 -11.34 -10.72
C ASN A 67 -0.95 -10.88 -11.67
N ASN A 68 -1.29 -10.08 -12.68
CA ASN A 68 -0.31 -9.51 -13.61
C ASN A 68 0.74 -8.65 -12.89
N ALA A 69 0.34 -7.86 -11.88
CA ALA A 69 1.30 -7.09 -11.08
C ALA A 69 2.24 -7.99 -10.27
N VAL A 70 1.74 -9.11 -9.73
CA VAL A 70 2.57 -10.12 -9.05
C VAL A 70 3.52 -10.81 -10.03
N GLU A 71 3.05 -11.18 -11.23
CA GLU A 71 3.86 -11.80 -12.27
C GLU A 71 4.99 -10.87 -12.74
N MET A 72 4.69 -9.58 -12.99
CA MET A 72 5.72 -8.58 -13.31
C MET A 72 6.75 -8.42 -12.19
N CYS A 73 6.30 -8.50 -10.94
CA CYS A 73 7.20 -8.44 -9.78
C CYS A 73 8.14 -9.65 -9.73
N VAL A 74 7.61 -10.86 -9.93
CA VAL A 74 8.40 -12.10 -10.00
C VAL A 74 9.38 -12.08 -11.16
N TYR A 75 8.95 -11.59 -12.33
CA TYR A 75 9.84 -11.43 -13.47
C TYR A 75 10.98 -10.46 -13.16
N PHE A 76 10.68 -9.28 -12.61
CA PHE A 76 11.73 -8.32 -12.27
C PHE A 76 12.67 -8.82 -11.17
N GLU A 77 12.16 -9.52 -10.16
CA GLU A 77 12.96 -10.21 -9.15
C GLU A 77 13.93 -11.22 -9.80
N SER A 78 13.45 -12.02 -10.77
CA SER A 78 14.30 -12.98 -11.49
C SER A 78 15.44 -12.31 -12.25
N LEU A 79 15.20 -11.12 -12.84
CA LEU A 79 16.24 -10.34 -13.50
C LEU A 79 17.27 -9.82 -12.49
N VAL A 80 16.82 -9.28 -11.35
CA VAL A 80 17.72 -8.80 -10.30
C VAL A 80 18.57 -9.95 -9.74
N ALA A 81 17.98 -11.13 -9.56
CA ALA A 81 18.66 -12.31 -9.04
C ALA A 81 19.76 -12.85 -9.98
N THR A 82 19.80 -12.45 -11.26
CA THR A 82 20.91 -12.83 -12.15
C THR A 82 22.22 -12.12 -11.80
N HIS A 83 22.16 -10.97 -11.11
CA HIS A 83 23.35 -10.22 -10.73
C HIS A 83 23.91 -10.74 -9.39
N PRO A 84 25.15 -11.25 -9.34
CA PRO A 84 25.68 -11.97 -8.17
C PRO A 84 25.77 -11.11 -6.89
N LEU A 85 25.97 -9.80 -7.06
CA LEU A 85 26.10 -8.81 -5.98
C LEU A 85 24.76 -8.24 -5.50
N LEU A 86 23.64 -8.57 -6.17
CA LEU A 86 22.32 -8.14 -5.72
C LEU A 86 21.63 -9.28 -4.97
N LYS A 87 21.25 -9.02 -3.73
CA LYS A 87 20.56 -10.00 -2.87
C LYS A 87 19.11 -9.59 -2.67
N ILE A 88 18.20 -10.52 -2.93
CA ILE A 88 16.78 -10.33 -2.63
C ILE A 88 16.57 -10.43 -1.12
N PHE A 89 15.96 -9.41 -0.53
CA PHE A 89 15.66 -9.36 0.89
C PHE A 89 14.30 -10.00 1.20
N SER A 90 13.25 -9.60 0.48
CA SER A 90 11.90 -10.14 0.67
C SER A 90 11.00 -9.74 -0.50
N ARG A 91 10.06 -10.62 -0.87
CA ARG A 91 8.94 -10.31 -1.76
C ARG A 91 7.61 -10.48 -1.02
N LYS A 92 6.72 -9.50 -1.18
CA LYS A 92 5.33 -9.55 -0.73
C LYS A 92 4.42 -9.01 -1.83
N LEU A 93 3.57 -9.88 -2.38
CA LEU A 93 2.69 -9.55 -3.50
C LEU A 93 3.49 -8.97 -4.68
N ALA A 94 3.12 -7.77 -5.15
CA ALA A 94 3.73 -7.07 -6.28
C ALA A 94 4.88 -6.12 -5.89
N ILE A 95 5.47 -6.31 -4.70
CA ILE A 95 6.61 -5.52 -4.22
C ILE A 95 7.68 -6.48 -3.72
N PHE A 96 8.93 -6.24 -4.11
CA PHE A 96 10.09 -6.87 -3.50
C PHE A 96 11.13 -5.83 -3.13
N THR A 97 12.07 -6.23 -2.28
CA THR A 97 13.18 -5.42 -1.81
C THR A 97 14.46 -6.21 -2.04
N PHE A 98 15.51 -5.53 -2.48
CA PHE A 98 16.83 -6.09 -2.68
C PHE A 98 17.88 -5.08 -2.20
N PHE A 99 19.10 -5.55 -1.99
CA PHE A 99 20.24 -4.73 -1.58
C PHE A 99 21.51 -5.19 -2.31
N TYR A 100 22.51 -4.33 -2.31
CA TYR A 100 23.83 -4.62 -2.85
C TYR A 100 24.73 -5.18 -1.75
N GLU A 101 25.42 -6.27 -2.03
CA GLU A 101 26.33 -6.95 -1.11
C GLU A 101 27.65 -7.27 -1.81
N GLU A 102 28.72 -6.60 -1.37
CA GLU A 102 30.08 -6.89 -1.83
C GLU A 102 30.76 -7.90 -0.87
N PRO A 103 31.33 -9.00 -1.40
CA PRO A 103 32.08 -9.94 -0.57
C PRO A 103 33.26 -9.27 0.16
N GLY A 104 33.28 -9.37 1.49
CA GLY A 104 34.34 -8.81 2.32
C GLY A 104 34.09 -7.38 2.80
N SER A 105 33.01 -6.72 2.37
CA SER A 105 32.60 -5.42 2.89
C SER A 105 31.81 -5.54 4.20
N SER A 106 31.94 -4.51 5.04
CA SER A 106 31.13 -4.34 6.24
C SER A 106 29.66 -4.06 5.91
N LYS A 107 28.79 -4.19 6.91
CA LYS A 107 27.36 -3.89 6.75
C LYS A 107 27.13 -2.41 6.45
N GLU A 108 27.91 -1.53 7.05
CA GLU A 108 27.87 -0.09 6.85
C GLU A 108 28.25 0.29 5.41
N GLU A 109 29.28 -0.34 4.85
CA GLU A 109 29.68 -0.16 3.46
C GLU A 109 28.61 -0.68 2.50
N ASN A 110 28.06 -1.88 2.72
CA ASN A 110 26.98 -2.44 1.90
C ASN A 110 25.72 -1.55 1.92
N ASN A 111 25.39 -0.94 3.07
CA ASN A 111 24.32 0.03 3.15
C ASN A 111 24.61 1.27 2.29
N LEU A 112 25.83 1.80 2.35
CA LEU A 112 26.26 2.95 1.54
C LEU A 112 26.22 2.61 0.04
N TYR A 113 26.69 1.44 -0.36
CA TYR A 113 26.63 0.99 -1.76
C TYR A 113 25.20 0.83 -2.26
N THR A 114 24.30 0.29 -1.43
CA THR A 114 22.88 0.18 -1.75
C THR A 114 22.23 1.56 -1.91
N GLU A 115 22.55 2.52 -1.03
CA GLU A 115 22.07 3.90 -1.15
C GLU A 115 22.59 4.58 -2.43
N ASN A 116 23.87 4.40 -2.76
CA ASN A 116 24.47 4.94 -3.99
C ASN A 116 23.83 4.33 -5.24
N LEU A 117 23.59 3.01 -5.26
CA LEU A 117 22.88 2.34 -6.35
C LEU A 117 21.47 2.89 -6.55
N CYS A 118 20.72 3.10 -5.46
CA CYS A 118 19.40 3.70 -5.49
C CYS A 118 19.43 5.12 -6.09
N GLN A 119 20.38 5.95 -5.67
CA GLN A 119 20.57 7.29 -6.22
C GLN A 119 20.92 7.26 -7.71
N PHE A 120 21.84 6.39 -8.11
CA PHE A 120 22.24 6.20 -9.51
C PHE A 120 21.05 5.81 -10.40
N ILE A 121 20.23 4.85 -9.95
CA ILE A 121 19.01 4.45 -10.68
C ILE A 121 18.05 5.63 -10.83
N ASN A 122 17.79 6.36 -9.74
CA ASN A 122 16.85 7.48 -9.76
C ASN A 122 17.34 8.67 -10.60
N GLN A 123 18.64 8.96 -10.60
CA GLN A 123 19.26 10.00 -11.43
C GLN A 123 19.23 9.65 -12.92
N SER A 124 19.16 8.37 -13.28
CA SER A 124 19.02 7.97 -14.69
C SER A 124 17.70 8.41 -15.32
N HIS A 125 16.68 8.75 -14.51
CA HIS A 125 15.31 9.07 -14.92
C HIS A 125 14.60 7.97 -15.74
N LYS A 126 15.19 6.78 -15.89
CA LYS A 126 14.61 5.63 -16.60
C LYS A 126 13.74 4.76 -15.68
N LEU A 127 14.09 4.74 -14.39
CA LEU A 127 13.41 3.97 -13.36
C LEU A 127 13.43 4.77 -12.06
N TYR A 128 12.40 4.61 -11.24
CA TYR A 128 12.34 5.18 -9.91
C TYR A 128 12.18 4.07 -8.86
N VAL A 129 13.10 4.04 -7.89
CA VAL A 129 13.12 3.11 -6.77
C VAL A 129 13.19 3.88 -5.44
N THR A 130 12.53 3.35 -4.42
CA THR A 130 12.56 3.91 -3.07
C THR A 130 13.41 3.03 -2.17
N HIS A 131 14.10 3.64 -1.20
CA HIS A 131 14.90 2.92 -0.21
C HIS A 131 14.12 2.79 1.11
N THR A 132 14.42 1.74 1.86
CA THR A 132 13.90 1.53 3.21
C THR A 132 14.98 0.93 4.09
N LYS A 133 15.07 1.36 5.36
CA LYS A 133 15.99 0.81 6.34
C LYS A 133 15.26 -0.19 7.21
N LYS A 134 15.73 -1.44 7.23
CA LYS A 134 15.27 -2.49 8.15
C LYS A 134 16.37 -2.83 9.14
N HIS A 135 16.02 -2.82 10.42
CA HIS A 135 16.96 -3.16 11.50
C HIS A 135 17.12 -4.68 11.71
N SER A 136 16.19 -5.50 11.22
CA SER A 136 16.24 -6.96 11.31
C SER A 136 16.21 -7.62 9.92
N MET A 137 17.05 -8.64 9.72
CA MET A 137 16.95 -9.52 8.55
C MET A 137 15.76 -10.46 8.71
N PRO A 138 15.01 -10.78 7.63
CA PRO A 138 13.93 -11.74 7.69
C PRO A 138 14.53 -13.11 8.01
N ALA A 139 13.88 -13.85 8.90
CA ALA A 139 14.14 -15.27 9.06
C ALA A 139 13.88 -15.96 7.72
N SER A 140 14.88 -16.70 7.24
CA SER A 140 14.82 -17.57 6.06
C SER A 140 13.67 -18.55 6.15
#